data_AF-A0A2J6X8A7-F1
#
_entry.id   AF-A0A2J6X8A7-F1
#
_cell.length_a   1.000
_cell.length_b   1.000
_cell.length_c   1.000
_cell.angle_alpha   90.00
_cell.angle_beta   90.00
_cell.angle_gamma   90.00
#
_symmetry.space_group_name_H-M   'P 1'
#
loop_
_entity.id
_entity.type
_entity.pdbx_description
1 polymer ?
#
loop_
_entity_poly.entity_id
_entity_poly.type
_entity_poly.pdbx_seq_one_letter_code
_entity_poly.pdbx_strand_id
1 'polypeptide(L)' 'ARAAQQAGIPIGICGELGGEPDAAPALVGLGLHKLSMAPARIPVVKERLMQTSWAEAQAAAARALAGGREA' A
#
# COMPACT_ATOMS: atom_id res chain seq x y z
N ALA A 1 8.49 4.09 -5.10
CA ALA A 1 8.99 2.79 -4.63
C ALA A 1 10.21 2.27 -5.39
N ARG A 2 10.19 2.17 -6.73
CA ARG A 2 11.30 1.61 -7.53
C ARG A 2 12.71 2.14 -7.16
N ALA A 3 12.89 3.46 -7.06
CA ALA A 3 14.18 4.05 -6.69
C ALA A 3 14.64 3.64 -5.28
N ALA A 4 13.72 3.61 -4.31
CA ALA A 4 14.02 3.20 -2.95
C ALA A 4 14.38 1.71 -2.86
N GLN A 5 13.70 0.86 -3.63
CA GLN A 5 14.03 -0.56 -3.76
C GLN A 5 15.45 -0.76 -4.33
N GLN A 6 15.80 -0.03 -5.40
CA GLN A 6 17.15 -0.08 -5.98
C GLN A 6 18.23 0.38 -5.00
N ALA A 7 17.90 1.33 -4.13
CA ALA A 7 18.79 1.84 -3.10
C ALA A 7 18.77 1.01 -1.79
N GLY A 8 17.90 0.00 -1.67
CA GLY A 8 17.72 -0.76 -0.42
C GLY A 8 17.14 0.06 0.74
N ILE A 9 16.44 1.16 0.46
CA ILE A 9 15.91 2.08 1.46
C ILE A 9 14.41 1.77 1.69
N PRO A 10 13.97 1.44 2.92
CA PRO A 10 12.56 1.28 3.22
C PRO A 10 11.84 2.63 3.18
N ILE A 11 10.66 2.65 2.58
CA ILE A 11 9.81 3.85 2.48
C ILE A 11 8.44 3.62 3.09
N GLY A 12 7.80 4.70 3.49
CA GLY A 12 6.41 4.70 3.96
C GLY A 12 5.61 5.86 3.40
N ILE A 13 4.32 5.88 3.74
CA ILE A 13 3.39 6.94 3.38
C ILE A 13 2.68 7.48 4.64
N CYS A 14 2.41 8.78 4.63
CA CYS A 14 1.56 9.46 5.59
C CYS A 14 0.40 10.15 4.87
N GLY A 15 -0.63 10.55 5.63
CA GLY A 15 -1.87 11.13 5.11
C GLY A 15 -2.99 10.10 5.02
N GLU A 16 -4.19 10.55 4.66
CA GLU A 16 -5.42 9.77 4.69
C GLU A 16 -5.31 8.44 3.93
N LEU A 17 -4.62 8.42 2.78
CA LEU A 17 -4.44 7.23 1.96
C LEU A 17 -3.73 6.09 2.71
N GLY A 18 -2.82 6.40 3.64
CA GLY A 18 -2.16 5.39 4.48
C GLY A 18 -3.12 4.67 5.42
N GLY A 19 -4.24 5.31 5.76
CA GLY A 19 -5.31 4.78 6.59
C GLY A 19 -6.50 4.20 5.82
N GLU A 20 -6.39 4.02 4.51
CA GLU A 20 -7.47 3.52 3.65
C GLU A 20 -7.34 2.01 3.40
N PRO A 21 -8.23 1.16 3.95
CA PRO A 21 -8.16 -0.29 3.81
C PRO A 21 -8.08 -0.78 2.37
N ASP A 22 -8.84 -0.17 1.46
CA ASP A 22 -8.87 -0.62 0.06
C ASP A 22 -7.58 -0.26 -0.70
N ALA A 23 -6.89 0.79 -0.27
CA ALA A 23 -5.60 1.18 -0.85
C ALA A 23 -4.42 0.38 -0.26
N ALA A 24 -4.52 -0.08 0.98
CA ALA A 24 -3.41 -0.70 1.71
C ALA A 24 -2.76 -1.90 0.99
N PRO A 25 -3.50 -2.87 0.41
CA PRO A 25 -2.94 -3.94 -0.41
C PRO A 25 -2.08 -3.43 -1.58
N ALA A 26 -2.56 -2.42 -2.30
CA ALA A 26 -1.83 -1.86 -3.44
C ALA A 26 -0.57 -1.12 -2.98
N LEU A 27 -0.65 -0.33 -1.90
CA LEU A 27 0.50 0.38 -1.33
C LEU A 27 1.60 -0.59 -0.87
N VAL A 28 1.23 -1.65 -0.16
CA VAL A 28 2.19 -2.68 0.29
C VAL A 28 2.74 -3.46 -0.90
N GLY A 29 1.90 -3.82 -1.87
CA GLY A 29 2.32 -4.48 -3.12
C GLY A 29 3.24 -3.62 -4.00
N LEU A 30 3.13 -2.28 -3.91
CA LEU A 30 4.06 -1.34 -4.54
C LEU A 30 5.43 -1.30 -3.85
N GLY A 31 5.57 -1.88 -2.66
CA GLY A 31 6.81 -1.91 -1.88
C GLY A 31 6.90 -0.85 -0.78
N LEU A 32 5.76 -0.34 -0.28
CA LEU A 32 5.75 0.47 0.94
C LEU A 32 5.86 -0.44 2.18
N HIS A 33 6.74 -0.06 3.10
CA HIS A 33 7.06 -0.84 4.30
C HIS A 33 6.42 -0.25 5.56
N LYS A 34 5.98 1.01 5.52
CA LYS A 34 5.34 1.71 6.63
C LYS A 34 4.10 2.47 6.14
N LEU A 35 2.98 2.29 6.85
CA LEU A 35 1.76 3.07 6.66
C LEU A 35 1.53 3.90 7.93
N SER A 36 1.45 5.22 7.81
CA SER A 36 1.14 6.14 8.91
C SER A 36 -0.30 6.63 8.76
N MET A 37 -1.04 6.60 9.86
CA MET A 37 -2.48 6.90 9.90
C MET A 37 -2.93 7.30 11.31
N ALA A 38 -4.16 7.80 11.43
CA ALA A 38 -4.80 7.99 12.73
C ALA A 38 -4.95 6.65 13.47
N PRO A 39 -4.72 6.57 14.80
CA PRO A 39 -4.77 5.31 15.55
C PRO A 39 -6.06 4.50 15.37
N ALA A 40 -7.20 5.18 15.22
CA ALA A 40 -8.50 4.55 14.98
C ALA A 40 -8.59 3.77 13.65
N ARG A 41 -7.71 4.03 12.67
CA ARG A 41 -7.67 3.34 11.37
C ARG A 41 -6.78 2.09 11.38
N ILE A 42 -5.89 1.96 12.37
CA ILE A 42 -4.94 0.84 12.45
C ILE A 42 -5.66 -0.52 12.43
N PRO A 43 -6.74 -0.78 13.20
CA PRO A 43 -7.38 -2.09 13.22
C PRO A 43 -7.93 -2.53 11.86
N VAL A 44 -8.66 -1.64 11.17
CA VAL A 44 -9.31 -1.97 9.88
C VAL A 44 -8.29 -2.16 8.76
N VAL A 45 -7.23 -1.34 8.73
CA VAL A 45 -6.14 -1.53 7.75
C VAL A 45 -5.36 -2.81 8.04
N LYS A 46 -5.09 -3.11 9.30
CA LYS A 46 -4.40 -4.33 9.71
C LYS A 46 -5.20 -5.57 9.34
N GLU A 47 -6.50 -5.59 9.62
CA GLU A 47 -7.39 -6.71 9.24
C GLU A 47 -7.35 -6.96 7.73
N ARG A 48 -7.49 -5.91 6.93
CA ARG A 48 -7.44 -6.04 5.47
C ARG A 48 -6.10 -6.59 4.98
N LEU A 49 -4.98 -6.12 5.54
CA LEU A 49 -3.65 -6.65 5.20
C LEU A 49 -3.48 -8.11 5.64
N MET A 50 -4.00 -8.50 6.80
CA MET A 50 -3.92 -9.89 7.28
C MET A 50 -4.73 -10.87 6.43
N GLN A 51 -5.76 -10.39 5.73
CA GLN A 51 -6.58 -11.17 4.79
C GLN A 51 -6.05 -11.12 3.35
N THR A 52 -4.91 -10.46 3.10
CA THR A 52 -4.36 -10.27 1.77
C THR A 52 -3.05 -11.04 1.63
N SER A 53 -2.99 -11.97 0.67
CA SER A 53 -1.74 -12.64 0.29
C SER A 53 -0.79 -11.70 -0.45
N TRP A 54 0.50 -12.01 -0.46
CA TRP A 54 1.48 -11.23 -1.20
C TRP A 54 1.22 -11.19 -2.71
N ALA A 55 0.65 -12.25 -3.28
CA ALA A 55 0.26 -12.29 -4.69
C ALA A 55 -0.90 -11.33 -4.98
N GLU A 56 -1.89 -11.27 -4.10
CA GLU A 56 -3.03 -10.34 -4.22
C GLU A 56 -2.59 -8.87 -4.06
N ALA A 57 -1.67 -8.59 -3.14
CA ALA A 57 -1.10 -7.25 -2.96
C ALA A 57 -0.37 -6.77 -4.23
N GLN A 58 0.48 -7.62 -4.82
CA GLN A 58 1.16 -7.32 -6.09
C GLN A 58 0.17 -7.13 -7.24
N ALA A 59 -0.88 -7.95 -7.32
CA ALA A 59 -1.93 -7.80 -8.31
C ALA A 59 -2.70 -6.48 -8.14
N ALA A 60 -2.98 -6.07 -6.91
CA ALA A 60 -3.62 -4.78 -6.60
C ALA A 60 -2.74 -3.61 -7.03
N ALA A 61 -1.43 -3.67 -6.74
CA ALA A 61 -0.45 -2.68 -7.19
C ALA A 61 -0.39 -2.58 -8.72
N ALA A 62 -0.35 -3.71 -9.42
CA ALA A 62 -0.34 -3.75 -10.88
C ALA A 62 -1.61 -3.12 -11.48
N ARG A 63 -2.79 -3.42 -10.92
CA ARG A 63 -4.06 -2.80 -11.35
C ARG A 63 -4.07 -1.30 -11.14
N ALA A 64 -3.61 -0.82 -9.98
CA ALA A 64 -3.54 0.61 -9.68
C ALA A 64 -2.63 1.38 -10.66
N LEU A 65 -1.50 0.78 -11.08
CA LEU A 65 -0.60 1.38 -12.06
C LEU A 65 -1.14 1.29 -13.50
N ALA A 66 -1.88 0.23 -13.83
CA ALA A 66 -2.51 0.05 -15.14
C ALA A 66 -3.67 1.04 -15.37
N GLY A 67 -4.31 1.48 -14.30
CA GLY A 67 -5.38 2.50 -14.30
C GLY A 67 -4.90 3.94 -14.51
N GLY A 68 -3.61 4.18 -14.80
CA GLY A 68 -3.02 5.51 -15.01
C GLY A 68 -3.47 6.27 -16.27
N ARG A 69 -4.74 6.16 -16.65
CA ARG A 69 -5.46 7.08 -17.54
C ARG A 69 -6.88 7.29 -17.02
N GLU A 70 -7.04 8.31 -16.20
CA GLU A 70 -8.28 9.07 -16.01
C GLU A 70 -7.84 10.54 -16.18
N ALA A 71 -8.16 11.21 -17.30
CA ALA A 71 -9.43 11.88 -17.61
C ALA A 71 -9.62 13.13 -16.73
#